data_AF-A0A7V4UPV7-F1
#
_entry.id   AF-A0A7V4UPV7-F1
#
_cell.length_a   1.000
_cell.length_b   1.000
_cell.length_c   1.000
_cell.angle_alpha   90.00
_cell.angle_beta   90.00
_cell.angle_gamma   90.00
#
_symmetry.space_group_name_H-M   'P 1'
#
loop_
_entity.id
_entity.type
_entity.pdbx_description
1 polymer ?
#
loop_
_entity_poly.entity_id
_entity_poly.type
_entity_poly.pdbx_seq_one_letter_code
_entity_poly.pdbx_strand_id
1 'polypeptide(L)'
;KDVGADRIVNAVAAYEKYHDSCIVVDFGTATTFDFISKKGEYLGGSIAPGLLISVEALFQRASKLPRVEIVKPKEVVGKNTVHSIQSGIFYGYVGLVDGIVRRIQRENRVRAKVIATGGLAPLIAPESSVIGEVDEFLTLEGLRLIHERNSVQEPKKRAAN
;
A
#
# COMPACT_ATOMS: atom_id res chain seq x y z
N LYS A 1 -2.17 18.19 10.29
CA LYS A 1 -1.26 17.35 11.13
C LYS A 1 -1.78 15.91 11.06
N ASP A 2 -2.06 15.42 9.83
CA ASP A 2 -3.17 14.47 9.62
C ASP A 2 -2.76 13.23 8.81
N VAL A 3 -1.44 12.98 8.67
CA VAL A 3 -0.92 11.78 8.00
C VAL A 3 -0.66 10.72 9.07
N GLY A 4 -1.14 9.49 8.82
CA GLY A 4 -0.89 8.35 9.69
C GLY A 4 0.61 8.08 9.87
N ALA A 5 1.00 7.67 11.08
CA ALA A 5 2.41 7.43 11.40
C ALA A 5 3.01 6.29 10.55
N ASP A 6 2.24 5.24 10.30
CA ASP A 6 2.55 4.13 9.40
C ASP A 6 2.91 4.60 7.98
N ARG A 7 2.17 5.56 7.43
CA ARG A 7 2.43 6.11 6.08
C ARG A 7 3.76 6.86 6.02
N ILE A 8 4.10 7.62 7.06
CA ILE A 8 5.39 8.31 7.17
C ILE A 8 6.54 7.31 7.30
N VAL A 9 6.36 6.28 8.13
CA VAL A 9 7.34 5.20 8.33
C VAL A 9 7.63 4.49 7.00
N ASN A 10 6.58 4.09 6.27
CA ASN A 10 6.71 3.44 4.97
C ASN A 10 7.40 4.35 3.93
N ALA A 11 7.06 5.64 3.91
CA ALA A 11 7.67 6.61 3.03
C ALA A 11 9.18 6.78 3.29
N VAL A 12 9.60 6.83 4.55
CA VAL A 12 11.01 6.90 4.93
C VAL A 12 11.76 5.66 4.44
N ALA A 13 11.24 4.47 4.69
CA ALA A 13 11.86 3.21 4.26
C ALA A 13 11.99 3.15 2.73
N ALA A 14 10.90 3.45 2.01
CA ALA A 14 10.88 3.41 0.57
C ALA A 14 11.87 4.41 -0.05
N TYR A 15 11.94 5.63 0.48
CA TYR A 15 12.91 6.61 -0.03
C TYR A 15 14.35 6.21 0.27
N GLU A 16 14.63 5.69 1.46
CA GLU A 16 15.99 5.27 1.83
C GLU A 16 16.51 4.15 0.95
N LYS A 17 15.63 3.23 0.54
CA LYS A 17 16.00 2.08 -0.30
C LYS A 17 16.37 2.46 -1.74
N TYR A 18 15.77 3.51 -2.29
CA TYR A 18 15.90 3.83 -3.71
C TYR A 18 16.50 5.20 -4.02
N HIS A 19 16.41 6.16 -3.10
CA HIS A 19 16.79 7.55 -3.31
C HIS A 19 16.25 8.13 -4.63
N ASP A 20 15.01 7.76 -4.97
CA ASP A 20 14.30 8.18 -6.18
C ASP A 20 12.81 8.37 -5.88
N SER A 21 12.06 8.92 -6.84
CA SER A 21 10.60 9.00 -6.72
C SER A 21 9.99 7.62 -6.50
N CYS A 22 9.21 7.47 -5.44
CA CYS A 22 8.55 6.20 -5.12
C CYS A 22 7.07 6.37 -4.76
N ILE A 23 6.30 5.32 -5.02
CA ILE A 23 4.91 5.16 -4.62
C ILE A 23 4.83 3.91 -3.75
N VAL A 24 4.37 4.04 -2.51
CA VAL A 24 4.08 2.90 -1.64
C VAL A 24 2.61 2.57 -1.73
N VAL A 25 2.28 1.30 -1.96
CA VAL A 25 0.93 0.75 -1.92
C VAL A 25 0.84 -0.18 -0.71
N ASP A 26 0.20 0.25 0.36
CA ASP A 26 0.03 -0.56 1.57
C ASP A 26 -1.32 -1.28 1.55
N PHE A 27 -1.30 -2.61 1.54
CA PHE A 27 -2.48 -3.46 1.61
C PHE A 27 -2.81 -3.85 3.06
N GLY A 28 -3.18 -2.86 3.86
CA GLY A 28 -3.66 -3.02 5.23
C GLY A 28 -5.19 -3.01 5.36
N THR A 29 -5.66 -2.55 6.52
CA THR A 29 -7.10 -2.30 6.79
C THR A 29 -7.71 -1.37 5.75
N ALA A 30 -6.97 -0.32 5.37
CA ALA A 30 -7.21 0.48 4.18
C ALA A 30 -6.13 0.17 3.14
N THR A 31 -6.42 0.40 1.87
CA THR A 31 -5.38 0.42 0.83
C THR A 31 -4.90 1.85 0.66
N THR A 32 -3.66 2.15 1.04
CA THR A 32 -3.08 3.49 0.91
C THR A 32 -2.14 3.56 -0.28
N PHE A 33 -2.01 4.75 -0.86
CA PHE A 33 -1.09 5.06 -1.94
C PHE A 33 -0.32 6.31 -1.53
N ASP A 34 0.98 6.19 -1.28
CA ASP A 34 1.81 7.26 -0.75
C ASP A 34 2.87 7.65 -1.77
N PHE A 35 2.87 8.92 -2.20
CA PHE A 35 3.81 9.41 -3.20
C PHE A 35 4.92 10.23 -2.57
N ILE A 36 6.15 9.83 -2.86
CA ILE A 36 7.38 10.48 -2.39
C ILE A 36 8.14 11.02 -3.59
N SER A 37 8.55 12.28 -3.49
CA SER A 37 9.31 12.98 -4.53
C SER A 37 10.75 12.44 -4.61
N LYS A 38 11.43 12.73 -5.71
CA LYS A 38 12.86 12.38 -5.88
C LYS A 38 13.77 13.01 -4.82
N LYS A 39 13.30 14.05 -4.13
CA LYS A 39 14.02 14.73 -3.03
C LYS A 39 13.70 14.13 -1.65
N GLY A 40 12.86 13.11 -1.58
CA GLY A 40 12.41 12.51 -0.32
C GLY A 40 11.27 13.28 0.36
N GLU A 41 10.59 14.16 -0.37
CA GLU A 41 9.44 14.89 0.16
C GLU A 41 8.20 13.99 0.07
N TYR A 42 7.48 13.86 1.18
CA TYR A 42 6.16 13.22 1.18
C TYR A 42 5.15 14.18 0.54
N LEU A 43 4.68 13.86 -0.67
CA LEU A 43 3.80 14.73 -1.47
C LEU A 43 2.32 14.44 -1.24
N GLY A 44 2.00 13.51 -0.35
CA GLY A 44 0.63 13.08 -0.08
C GLY A 44 0.32 11.74 -0.71
N GLY A 45 -0.98 11.49 -0.88
CA GLY A 45 -1.43 10.17 -1.31
C GLY A 45 -2.94 10.04 -1.41
N SER A 46 -3.42 8.82 -1.63
CA SER A 46 -4.84 8.48 -1.65
C SER A 46 -5.12 7.27 -0.77
N ILE A 47 -6.38 7.14 -0.35
CA ILE A 47 -6.84 6.03 0.51
C ILE A 47 -8.08 5.43 -0.13
N ALA A 48 -8.08 4.11 -0.30
CA ALA A 48 -9.23 3.32 -0.67
C ALA A 48 -9.59 2.36 0.47
N PRO A 49 -10.82 1.82 0.51
CA PRO A 49 -11.13 0.70 1.40
C PRO A 49 -10.13 -0.44 1.20
N GLY A 50 -9.75 -1.15 2.27
CA GLY A 50 -8.92 -2.35 2.13
C GLY A 50 -9.73 -3.51 1.55
N LEU A 51 -9.05 -4.47 0.94
CA LEU A 51 -9.69 -5.62 0.26
C LEU A 51 -10.64 -6.39 1.19
N LEU A 52 -10.20 -6.67 2.42
CA LEU A 52 -11.00 -7.38 3.41
C LEU A 52 -12.24 -6.59 3.84
N ILE A 53 -12.12 -5.27 4.03
CA ILE A 53 -13.27 -4.41 4.35
C ILE A 53 -14.28 -4.43 3.20
N SER A 54 -13.81 -4.38 1.95
CA SER A 54 -14.69 -4.40 0.79
C SER A 54 -15.51 -5.69 0.66
N VAL A 55 -14.87 -6.84 0.92
CA VAL A 55 -15.58 -8.13 0.95
C VAL A 55 -16.57 -8.20 2.10
N GLU A 56 -16.16 -7.77 3.30
CA GLU A 56 -17.01 -7.77 4.49
C GLU A 56 -18.21 -6.83 4.31
N ALA A 57 -18.02 -5.67 3.67
CA ALA A 57 -19.10 -4.74 3.36
C ALA A 57 -20.15 -5.35 2.40
N LEU A 58 -19.71 -6.09 1.38
CA LEU A 58 -20.63 -6.82 0.49
C LEU A 58 -21.44 -7.86 1.25
N PHE A 59 -20.79 -8.62 2.14
CA PHE A 59 -21.46 -9.61 2.97
C PHE A 59 -22.49 -8.98 3.92
N GLN A 60 -22.14 -7.88 4.58
CA GLN A 60 -23.01 -7.24 5.58
C GLN A 60 -24.18 -6.46 4.99
N ARG A 61 -24.01 -5.86 3.80
CA ARG A 61 -25.00 -4.93 3.23
C ARG A 61 -25.87 -5.53 2.14
N ALA A 62 -25.44 -6.61 1.48
CA ALA A 62 -26.22 -7.26 0.43
C ALA A 62 -26.97 -8.48 1.00
N SER A 63 -28.29 -8.51 0.82
CA SER A 63 -29.20 -9.45 1.52
C SER A 63 -29.03 -10.94 1.19
N LYS A 64 -28.11 -11.32 0.29
CA LYS A 64 -27.94 -12.72 -0.19
C LYS A 64 -26.51 -13.09 -0.60
N LEU A 65 -25.52 -12.24 -0.37
CA LEU A 65 -24.15 -12.57 -0.78
C LEU A 65 -23.47 -13.42 0.30
N PRO A 66 -22.88 -14.58 -0.05
CA PRO A 66 -22.12 -15.37 0.90
C PRO A 66 -20.83 -14.66 1.29
N ARG A 67 -20.31 -14.98 2.48
CA ARG A 67 -18.94 -14.61 2.82
C ARG A 67 -17.99 -15.42 1.93
N VAL A 68 -16.99 -14.75 1.35
CA VAL A 68 -16.03 -15.38 0.44
C VAL A 68 -14.61 -15.12 0.90
N GLU A 69 -13.73 -16.09 0.67
CA GLU A 69 -12.30 -15.89 0.78
C GLU A 69 -11.77 -15.14 -0.44
N ILE A 70 -10.75 -14.32 -0.22
CA ILE A 70 -10.05 -13.62 -1.29
C ILE A 70 -9.00 -14.56 -1.86
N VAL A 71 -9.22 -14.99 -3.10
CA VAL A 71 -8.27 -15.79 -3.87
C VAL A 71 -8.25 -15.30 -5.31
N LYS A 72 -7.16 -15.58 -6.02
CA LYS A 72 -7.10 -15.33 -7.46
C LYS A 72 -8.12 -16.25 -8.17
N PRO A 73 -9.12 -15.70 -8.87
CA PRO A 73 -10.06 -16.51 -9.64
C PRO A 73 -9.38 -17.13 -10.87
N LYS A 74 -9.93 -18.26 -11.36
CA LYS A 74 -9.46 -18.88 -12.61
C LYS A 74 -9.97 -18.15 -13.86
N GLU A 75 -11.18 -17.60 -13.80
CA GLU A 75 -11.85 -16.90 -14.89
C GLU A 75 -12.40 -15.56 -14.36
N VAL A 76 -12.38 -14.52 -15.20
CA VAL A 76 -12.92 -13.20 -14.83
C VAL A 76 -14.45 -13.23 -14.77
N VAL A 77 -15.11 -13.95 -15.67
CA VAL A 77 -16.58 -14.04 -15.70
C VAL A 77 -17.01 -15.22 -14.82
N GLY A 78 -17.45 -14.91 -13.60
CA GLY A 78 -17.94 -15.90 -12.64
C GLY A 78 -19.26 -16.56 -13.09
N LYS A 79 -19.34 -17.89 -12.91
CA LYS A 79 -20.55 -18.69 -13.22
C LYS A 79 -21.41 -19.01 -12.00
N ASN A 80 -21.01 -18.51 -10.82
CA ASN A 80 -21.76 -18.58 -9.58
C ASN A 80 -21.42 -17.36 -8.73
N THR A 81 -22.24 -17.06 -7.72
CA THR A 81 -22.11 -15.86 -6.88
C THR A 81 -20.74 -15.75 -6.22
N VAL A 82 -20.18 -16.84 -5.70
CA VAL A 82 -18.87 -16.84 -5.02
C VAL A 82 -17.77 -16.41 -5.99
N HIS A 83 -17.69 -17.04 -7.16
CA HIS A 83 -16.70 -16.70 -8.18
C HIS A 83 -16.91 -15.29 -8.74
N SER A 84 -18.16 -14.85 -8.89
CA SER A 84 -18.45 -13.49 -9.36
C SER A 84 -17.97 -12.42 -8.37
N ILE A 85 -18.16 -12.64 -7.06
CA ILE A 85 -17.63 -11.73 -6.03
C ILE A 85 -16.10 -11.77 -6.03
N GLN A 86 -15.50 -12.97 -6.00
CA GLN A 86 -14.04 -13.15 -5.98
C GLN A 86 -13.39 -12.45 -7.17
N SER A 87 -13.94 -12.65 -8.36
CA SER A 87 -13.43 -12.02 -9.57
C SER A 87 -13.56 -10.49 -9.54
N GLY A 88 -14.77 -10.00 -9.21
CA GLY A 88 -15.02 -8.55 -9.15
C GLY A 88 -14.12 -7.85 -8.13
N ILE A 89 -13.92 -8.44 -6.96
CA ILE A 89 -13.03 -7.89 -5.93
C ILE A 89 -11.57 -7.98 -6.37
N PHE A 90 -11.09 -9.16 -6.75
CA PHE A 90 -9.68 -9.38 -7.04
C PHE A 90 -9.21 -8.50 -8.22
N TYR A 91 -9.85 -8.63 -9.39
CA TYR A 91 -9.45 -7.84 -10.56
C TYR A 91 -9.89 -6.38 -10.47
N GLY A 92 -10.95 -6.08 -9.71
CA GLY A 92 -11.31 -4.70 -9.40
C GLY A 92 -10.22 -3.99 -8.61
N TYR A 93 -9.60 -4.66 -7.64
CA TYR A 93 -8.48 -4.09 -6.88
C TYR A 93 -7.18 -4.00 -7.68
N VAL A 94 -6.86 -5.00 -8.51
CA VAL A 94 -5.74 -4.89 -9.46
C VAL A 94 -5.93 -3.63 -10.34
N GLY A 95 -7.13 -3.44 -10.89
CA GLY A 95 -7.47 -2.26 -11.69
C GLY A 95 -7.44 -0.95 -10.90
N LEU A 96 -7.87 -0.95 -9.64
CA LEU A 96 -7.80 0.21 -8.75
C LEU A 96 -6.34 0.62 -8.50
N VAL A 97 -5.47 -0.35 -8.17
CA VAL A 97 -4.05 -0.11 -7.91
C VAL A 97 -3.36 0.43 -9.15
N ASP A 98 -3.47 -0.28 -10.28
CA ASP A 98 -2.89 0.15 -11.55
C ASP A 98 -3.40 1.53 -11.98
N GLY A 99 -4.71 1.76 -11.81
CA GLY A 99 -5.38 2.99 -12.17
C GLY A 99 -4.90 4.20 -11.34
N ILE A 100 -4.81 4.05 -10.02
CA ILE A 100 -4.37 5.13 -9.12
C ILE A 100 -2.89 5.43 -9.34
N VAL A 101 -2.03 4.40 -9.36
CA VAL A 101 -0.58 4.59 -9.56
C VAL A 101 -0.27 5.27 -10.89
N ARG A 102 -0.90 4.85 -12.00
CA ARG A 102 -0.72 5.50 -13.31
C ARG A 102 -1.19 6.95 -13.30
N ARG A 103 -2.26 7.28 -12.57
CA ARG A 103 -2.74 8.67 -12.43
C ARG A 103 -1.73 9.52 -11.67
N ILE A 104 -1.23 9.04 -10.52
CA ILE A 104 -0.18 9.72 -9.74
C ILE A 104 1.03 9.99 -10.63
N GLN A 105 1.54 8.98 -11.33
CA GLN A 105 2.68 9.11 -12.22
C GLN A 105 2.45 10.13 -13.35
N ARG A 106 1.27 10.09 -13.98
CA ARG A 106 0.92 10.99 -15.09
C ARG A 106 0.77 12.44 -14.63
N GLU A 107 0.07 12.67 -13.52
CA GLU A 107 -0.16 14.01 -12.97
C GLU A 107 1.14 14.68 -12.53
N ASN A 108 2.07 13.88 -11.98
CA ASN A 108 3.38 14.36 -11.53
C ASN A 108 4.48 14.24 -12.61
N ARG A 109 4.13 13.77 -13.82
CA ARG A 109 5.05 13.58 -14.95
C ARG A 109 6.31 12.80 -14.59
N VAL A 110 6.15 11.73 -13.82
CA VAL A 110 7.26 10.95 -13.27
C VAL A 110 7.04 9.45 -13.47
N ARG A 111 8.13 8.69 -13.60
CA ARG A 111 8.12 7.24 -13.48
C ARG A 111 8.69 6.85 -12.13
N ALA A 112 7.81 6.65 -11.15
CA ALA A 112 8.20 6.29 -9.80
C ALA A 112 8.45 4.78 -9.65
N LYS A 113 9.30 4.40 -8.69
CA LYS A 113 9.38 3.03 -8.18
C LYS A 113 8.10 2.73 -7.40
N VAL A 114 7.49 1.57 -7.63
CA VAL A 114 6.23 1.21 -6.96
C VAL A 114 6.48 0.00 -6.07
N ILE A 115 6.27 0.18 -4.77
CA ILE A 115 6.51 -0.82 -3.73
C ILE A 115 5.17 -1.18 -3.11
N ALA A 116 4.86 -2.47 -3.04
CA ALA A 116 3.72 -2.97 -2.32
C ALA A 116 4.14 -3.54 -0.95
N THR A 117 3.36 -3.29 0.08
CA THR A 117 3.53 -3.89 1.41
C THR A 117 2.16 -4.26 2.01
N GLY A 118 2.15 -4.85 3.19
CA GLY A 118 0.92 -5.31 3.84
C GLY A 118 0.48 -6.71 3.42
N GLY A 119 -0.43 -7.30 4.20
CA GLY A 119 -0.70 -8.75 4.17
C GLY A 119 -1.30 -9.29 2.87
N LEU A 120 -1.89 -8.44 2.03
CA LEU A 120 -2.45 -8.86 0.73
C LEU A 120 -1.58 -8.46 -0.46
N ALA A 121 -0.43 -7.82 -0.24
CA ALA A 121 0.49 -7.47 -1.32
C ALA A 121 0.95 -8.70 -2.14
N PRO A 122 1.35 -9.84 -1.53
CA PRO A 122 1.77 -11.01 -2.31
C PRO A 122 0.67 -11.60 -3.20
N LEU A 123 -0.59 -11.35 -2.85
CA LEU A 123 -1.75 -11.85 -3.61
C LEU A 123 -2.08 -10.96 -4.81
N ILE A 124 -1.97 -9.64 -4.67
CA ILE A 124 -2.36 -8.67 -5.70
C ILE A 124 -1.20 -8.29 -6.62
N ALA A 125 0.00 -8.12 -6.07
CA ALA A 125 1.16 -7.64 -6.80
C ALA A 125 1.51 -8.46 -8.06
N PRO A 126 1.42 -9.81 -8.08
CA PRO A 126 1.73 -10.58 -9.30
C PRO A 126 0.85 -10.27 -10.50
N GLU A 127 -0.36 -9.75 -10.29
CA GLU A 127 -1.31 -9.42 -11.35
C GLU A 127 -1.33 -7.93 -11.70
N SER A 128 -0.66 -7.10 -10.89
CA SER A 128 -0.49 -5.68 -11.16
C SER A 128 0.60 -5.46 -12.20
N SER A 129 0.34 -4.55 -13.13
CA SER A 129 1.35 -4.17 -14.15
C SER A 129 2.26 -3.02 -13.71
N VAL A 130 1.99 -2.41 -12.56
CA VAL A 130 2.71 -1.22 -12.08
C VAL A 130 3.57 -1.49 -10.86
N ILE A 131 3.21 -2.48 -10.02
CA ILE A 131 3.99 -2.85 -8.83
C ILE A 131 5.31 -3.47 -9.29
N GLY A 132 6.43 -2.89 -8.83
CA GLY A 132 7.76 -3.38 -9.15
C GLY A 132 8.33 -4.33 -8.10
N GLU A 133 7.93 -4.18 -6.85
CA GLU A 133 8.45 -4.96 -5.73
C GLU A 133 7.41 -5.13 -4.62
N VAL A 134 7.46 -6.28 -3.94
CA VAL A 134 6.76 -6.52 -2.68
C VAL A 134 7.80 -6.54 -1.55
N ASP A 135 7.60 -5.70 -0.54
CA ASP A 135 8.44 -5.63 0.66
C ASP A 135 7.57 -5.79 1.91
N GLU A 136 7.50 -7.00 2.45
CA GLU A 136 6.69 -7.34 3.62
C GLU A 136 7.17 -6.66 4.91
N PHE A 137 8.43 -6.20 4.96
CA PHE A 137 9.05 -5.63 6.15
C PHE A 137 9.25 -4.11 6.04
N LEU A 138 8.72 -3.46 5.00
CA LEU A 138 8.89 -2.03 4.74
C LEU A 138 8.61 -1.15 5.97
N THR A 139 7.52 -1.43 6.70
CA THR A 139 7.17 -0.68 7.91
C THR A 139 8.19 -0.89 9.03
N LEU A 140 8.64 -2.13 9.25
CA LEU A 140 9.64 -2.41 10.29
C LEU A 140 10.98 -1.76 9.96
N GLU A 141 11.36 -1.78 8.69
CA GLU A 141 12.58 -1.11 8.22
C GLU A 141 12.49 0.40 8.41
N GLY A 142 11.33 1.01 8.12
CA GLY A 142 11.10 2.42 8.39
C GLY A 142 11.21 2.77 9.87
N LEU A 143 10.67 1.93 10.76
CA LEU A 143 10.78 2.11 12.21
C LEU A 143 12.24 2.02 12.66
N ARG A 144 13.00 1.05 12.15
CA ARG A 144 14.44 0.89 12.43
C ARG A 144 15.21 2.15 12.02
N LEU A 145 15.01 2.63 10.79
CA LEU A 145 15.68 3.83 10.26
C LEU A 145 15.35 5.08 11.08
N ILE A 146 14.08 5.27 11.43
CA ILE A 146 13.65 6.39 12.26
C ILE A 146 14.27 6.30 13.65
N HIS A 147 14.29 5.11 14.26
CA HIS A 147 14.93 4.90 15.55
C HIS A 147 16.42 5.27 15.50
N GLU A 148 17.17 4.76 14.52
CA GLU A 148 18.60 5.04 14.36
C GLU A 148 18.90 6.54 14.20
N ARG A 149 18.11 7.25 13.37
CA ARG A 149 18.26 8.70 13.16
C ARG A 149 18.03 9.52 14.43
N ASN A 150 17.19 9.05 15.33
CA ASN A 150 16.89 9.73 16.60
C ASN A 150 17.84 9.29 17.73
N SER A 151 18.33 8.05 17.71
CA SER A 151 19.29 7.54 18.70
C SER A 151 20.68 8.16 18.53
N VAL A 152 21.10 8.48 17.30
CA VAL A 152 22.39 9.18 17.04
C VAL A 152 22.34 10.67 17.46
N GLN A 153 21.14 11.24 17.63
CA GLN A 153 20.98 12.62 18.11
C GLN A 153 21.14 12.77 19.64
N GLU A 154 21.25 11.69 20.41
CA GLU A 154 21.67 11.77 21.82
C GLU A 154 23.19 11.64 21.97
N PRO A 155 23.91 12.77 22.06
CA PRO A 155 24.95 12.86 23.08
C PRO A 155 25.08 14.24 23.79
N LYS A 156 25.26 14.19 25.13
CA LYS A 156 25.71 15.25 26.09
C LYS A 156 24.68 16.26 26.62
N LYS A 157 23.75 15.84 27.50
CA LYS A 157 23.15 16.72 28.53
C LYS A 157 22.92 16.04 29.88
N ARG A 158 23.84 15.21 30.36
CA ARG A 158 23.87 14.74 31.77
C ARG A 158 25.30 14.43 32.24
N ALA A 159 26.15 15.44 32.30
CA ALA A 159 27.42 15.41 33.05
C ALA A 159 27.83 16.86 33.39
N ALA A 160 26.95 17.56 34.10
CA ALA A 160 27.24 18.80 34.83
C ALA A 160 25.99 19.11 35.67
N ASN A 161 25.97 18.54 36.87
CA ASN A 161 25.47 19.13 38.12
C ASN A 161 25.66 18.10 39.23
#